data_AF-A0A0D0E8N0-F1
#
_entry.id   AF-A0A0D0E8N0-F1
#
_cell.length_a   1.000
_cell.length_b   1.000
_cell.length_c   1.000
_cell.angle_alpha   90.00
_cell.angle_beta   90.00
_cell.angle_gamma   90.00
#
_symmetry.space_group_name_H-M   'P 1'
#
loop_
_entity.id
_entity.type
_entity.pdbx_description
1 polymer ?
#
loop_
_entity_poly.entity_id
_entity_poly.type
_entity_poly.pdbx_seq_one_letter_code
_entity_poly.pdbx_strand_id
1 'polypeptide(L)'
;MDQQKDLSSASVRDQDAMASTGEPLLHILRDVYSSEILHPVMPYDPDALVSARRVALMKGGRPEEMRRLCATWWSDKSPKEEAAGLEHKIEELFWTTTLLSGSGKRGRKPRLDFFLMHALSAILFISPLLKIISNDASKVRLVKAFLPVTLMFVLVRGRPRIGSGLAVSFTATPRPPGVSDPTLTPGQGTIGDPNQSYNPCFQILLSVIHAPDPHTLKVIRSLYYAAQHYGHRVVSWTRGDGTKPFPGSPRWMARCLSELLVL
;
A
#
# COMPACT_ATOMS: atom_id res chain seq x y z
N MET A 1 26.99 26.23 -7.92
CA MET A 1 25.72 26.99 -8.11
C MET A 1 24.73 26.25 -9.02
N ASP A 2 25.03 25.02 -9.47
CA ASP A 2 24.17 24.23 -10.36
C ASP A 2 23.19 23.28 -9.66
N GLN A 3 23.44 22.86 -8.42
CA GLN A 3 22.53 21.96 -7.68
C GLN A 3 21.16 22.57 -7.35
N GLN A 4 21.06 23.90 -7.24
CA GLN A 4 19.80 24.59 -6.93
C GLN A 4 18.84 24.59 -8.12
N LYS A 5 19.37 24.53 -9.35
CA LYS A 5 18.60 24.61 -10.60
C LYS A 5 17.95 23.26 -10.95
N ASP A 6 18.63 22.14 -10.66
CA ASP A 6 18.11 20.80 -10.90
C ASP A 6 16.95 20.44 -9.96
N LEU A 7 17.03 20.80 -8.68
CA LEU A 7 15.96 20.59 -7.71
C LEU A 7 14.70 21.41 -8.04
N SER A 8 14.88 22.61 -8.58
CA SER A 8 13.79 23.47 -9.06
C SER A 8 13.09 22.87 -10.28
N SER A 9 13.84 22.34 -11.26
CA SER A 9 13.24 21.75 -12.47
C SER A 9 12.51 20.43 -12.22
N ALA A 10 12.97 19.62 -11.25
CA ALA A 10 12.28 18.42 -10.80
C ALA A 10 10.98 18.76 -10.05
N SER A 11 11.02 19.78 -9.18
CA SER A 11 9.85 20.28 -8.45
C SER A 11 8.76 20.83 -9.38
N VAL A 12 9.12 21.50 -10.47
CA VAL A 12 8.15 22.05 -11.43
C VAL A 12 7.53 20.93 -12.27
N ARG A 13 8.31 19.93 -12.70
CA ARG A 13 7.79 18.75 -13.41
C ARG A 13 6.85 17.91 -12.55
N ASP A 14 7.15 17.76 -11.26
CA ASP A 14 6.27 17.06 -10.31
C ASP A 14 4.98 17.86 -10.05
N GLN A 15 5.04 19.18 -9.92
CA GLN A 15 3.86 20.02 -9.72
C GLN A 15 2.93 20.06 -10.94
N ASP A 16 3.47 20.13 -12.16
CA ASP A 16 2.68 20.08 -13.40
C ASP A 16 2.09 18.68 -13.66
N ALA A 17 2.77 17.61 -13.21
CA ALA A 17 2.22 16.24 -13.24
C ALA A 17 1.11 16.04 -12.19
N MET A 18 1.24 16.63 -11.00
CA MET A 18 0.24 16.55 -9.93
C MET A 18 -1.04 17.34 -10.24
N ALA A 19 -0.97 18.42 -11.02
CA ALA A 19 -2.13 19.26 -11.34
C ALA A 19 -3.12 18.64 -12.33
N SER A 20 -2.79 17.50 -12.97
CA SER A 20 -3.61 16.91 -14.04
C SER A 20 -4.06 15.46 -13.80
N THR A 21 -3.79 14.90 -12.63
CA THR A 21 -4.14 13.51 -12.28
C THR A 21 -5.23 13.50 -11.21
N GLY A 22 -6.25 12.66 -11.34
CA GLY A 22 -7.32 12.54 -10.35
C GLY A 22 -6.80 12.34 -8.92
N GLU A 23 -7.65 12.58 -7.95
CA GLU A 23 -7.32 12.66 -6.52
C GLU A 23 -6.53 11.45 -6.00
N PRO A 24 -5.40 11.62 -5.29
CA PRO A 24 -4.59 10.51 -4.79
C PRO A 24 -5.36 9.54 -3.87
N LEU A 25 -5.07 8.24 -3.96
CA LEU A 25 -5.79 7.21 -3.19
C LEU A 25 -5.82 7.42 -1.68
N LEU A 26 -4.73 7.94 -1.09
CA LEU A 26 -4.69 8.18 0.35
C LEU A 26 -5.61 9.35 0.77
N HIS A 27 -5.87 10.32 -0.11
CA HIS A 27 -6.87 11.36 0.14
C HIS A 27 -8.28 10.78 0.04
N ILE A 28 -8.55 9.97 -0.98
CA ILE A 28 -9.83 9.26 -1.09
C ILE A 28 -10.08 8.39 0.14
N LEU A 29 -9.04 7.69 0.63
CA LEU A 29 -9.14 6.87 1.83
C LEU A 29 -9.39 7.71 3.09
N ARG A 30 -8.77 8.89 3.21
CA ARG A 30 -9.09 9.88 4.26
C ARG A 30 -10.55 10.33 4.17
N ASP A 31 -11.08 10.51 2.97
CA ASP A 31 -12.46 10.95 2.79
C ASP A 31 -13.46 9.82 3.08
N VAL A 32 -13.13 8.56 2.74
CA VAL A 32 -13.87 7.35 3.21
C VAL A 32 -13.90 7.27 4.74
N TYR A 33 -12.79 7.62 5.36
CA TYR A 33 -12.60 7.68 6.80
C TYR A 33 -13.40 8.79 7.48
N SER A 34 -13.58 9.93 6.82
CA SER A 34 -14.34 11.08 7.34
C SER A 34 -15.81 11.06 6.91
N SER A 35 -16.19 10.20 5.97
CA SER A 35 -17.57 10.09 5.50
C SER A 35 -18.49 9.56 6.60
N GLU A 36 -19.53 10.34 6.89
CA GLU A 36 -20.63 9.95 7.76
C GLU A 36 -21.44 8.81 7.13
N ILE A 37 -21.61 8.78 5.80
CA ILE A 37 -22.36 7.70 5.13
C ILE A 37 -21.61 6.37 5.21
N LEU A 38 -20.28 6.39 5.08
CA LEU A 38 -19.43 5.20 5.08
C LEU A 38 -18.99 4.77 6.49
N HIS A 39 -19.75 5.14 7.52
CA HIS A 39 -19.52 4.60 8.86
C HIS A 39 -19.77 3.07 8.89
N PRO A 40 -18.99 2.30 9.68
CA PRO A 40 -19.24 0.87 9.89
C PRO A 40 -20.64 0.63 10.42
N VAL A 41 -21.25 -0.47 10.01
CA VAL A 41 -22.54 -0.90 10.56
C VAL A 41 -22.36 -1.27 12.04
N MET A 42 -23.16 -0.66 12.91
CA MET A 42 -23.12 -0.85 14.36
C MET A 42 -24.46 -1.41 14.88
N PRO A 43 -24.47 -2.21 15.96
CA PRO A 43 -23.30 -2.72 16.68
C PRO A 43 -22.46 -3.69 15.82
N TYR A 44 -21.14 -3.68 16.03
CA TYR A 44 -20.24 -4.56 15.28
C TYR A 44 -20.40 -6.01 15.77
N ASP A 45 -20.81 -6.88 14.87
CA ASP A 45 -20.87 -8.32 15.10
C ASP A 45 -19.60 -9.00 14.54
N PRO A 46 -18.70 -9.50 15.40
CA PRO A 46 -17.48 -10.17 14.96
C PRO A 46 -17.75 -11.48 14.20
N ASP A 47 -18.89 -12.13 14.45
CA ASP A 47 -19.23 -13.46 13.91
C ASP A 47 -20.15 -13.37 12.68
N ALA A 48 -20.63 -12.17 12.35
CA ALA A 48 -21.43 -11.93 11.15
C ALA A 48 -20.72 -12.41 9.87
N LEU A 49 -21.44 -13.23 9.09
CA LEU A 49 -21.00 -13.70 7.79
C LEU A 49 -20.68 -12.54 6.85
N VAL A 50 -19.65 -12.73 6.00
CA VAL A 50 -19.25 -11.75 4.99
C VAL A 50 -20.40 -11.41 4.03
N SER A 51 -21.25 -12.40 3.71
CA SER A 51 -22.46 -12.18 2.91
C SER A 51 -23.42 -11.18 3.56
N ALA A 52 -23.69 -11.34 4.86
CA ALA A 52 -24.54 -10.42 5.62
C ALA A 52 -23.94 -9.01 5.67
N ARG A 53 -22.63 -8.89 5.88
CA ARG A 53 -21.93 -7.61 5.86
C ARG A 53 -21.99 -6.91 4.50
N ARG A 54 -21.88 -7.67 3.40
CA ARG A 54 -22.07 -7.13 2.04
C ARG A 54 -23.50 -6.64 1.83
N VAL A 55 -24.51 -7.39 2.26
CA VAL A 55 -25.91 -6.95 2.18
C VAL A 55 -26.13 -5.66 2.97
N ALA A 56 -25.52 -5.52 4.15
CA ALA A 56 -25.60 -4.30 4.95
C ALA A 56 -24.89 -3.11 4.28
N LEU A 57 -23.75 -3.35 3.61
CA LEU A 57 -23.03 -2.34 2.83
C LEU A 57 -23.87 -1.80 1.66
N MET A 58 -24.81 -2.59 1.11
CA MET A 58 -25.67 -2.13 0.02
C MET A 58 -26.80 -1.18 0.45
N LYS A 59 -26.88 -0.80 1.73
CA LYS A 59 -27.95 0.04 2.28
C LYS A 59 -27.46 1.44 2.64
N GLY A 60 -28.39 2.40 2.66
CA GLY A 60 -28.18 3.73 3.24
C GLY A 60 -27.23 4.63 2.44
N GLY A 61 -27.26 4.55 1.10
CA GLY A 61 -26.48 5.44 0.23
C GLY A 61 -24.98 5.11 0.13
N ARG A 62 -24.50 4.05 0.80
CA ARG A 62 -23.09 3.66 0.80
C ARG A 62 -22.56 3.30 -0.59
N PRO A 63 -23.28 2.56 -1.46
CA PRO A 63 -22.80 2.28 -2.82
C PRO A 63 -22.65 3.56 -3.65
N GLU A 64 -23.57 4.52 -3.51
CA GLU A 64 -23.54 5.81 -4.20
C GLU A 64 -22.34 6.63 -3.74
N GLU A 65 -22.14 6.73 -2.43
CA GLU A 65 -21.02 7.48 -1.84
C GLU A 65 -19.67 6.86 -2.20
N MET A 66 -19.56 5.53 -2.16
CA MET A 66 -18.35 4.83 -2.60
C MET A 66 -18.07 5.06 -4.09
N ARG A 67 -19.09 5.03 -4.96
CA ARG A 67 -18.93 5.35 -6.38
C ARG A 67 -18.49 6.80 -6.58
N ARG A 68 -19.08 7.74 -5.85
CA ARG A 68 -18.71 9.17 -5.91
C ARG A 68 -17.25 9.38 -5.55
N LEU A 69 -16.79 8.79 -4.44
CA LEU A 69 -15.39 8.90 -3.99
C LEU A 69 -14.42 8.18 -4.96
N CYS A 70 -14.78 6.99 -5.45
CA CYS A 70 -13.94 6.29 -6.45
C CYS A 70 -13.81 7.06 -7.76
N ALA A 71 -14.82 7.85 -8.14
CA ALA A 71 -14.79 8.65 -9.36
C ALA A 71 -13.74 9.77 -9.29
N THR A 72 -13.47 10.32 -8.10
CA THR A 72 -12.47 11.40 -7.94
C THR A 72 -11.04 10.92 -8.22
N TRP A 73 -10.78 9.61 -8.17
CA TRP A 73 -9.46 9.04 -8.46
C TRP A 73 -9.00 9.23 -9.90
N TRP A 74 -9.92 9.51 -10.81
CA TRP A 74 -9.66 9.61 -12.25
C TRP A 74 -9.88 11.04 -12.72
N SER A 75 -9.18 11.42 -13.78
CA SER A 75 -9.42 12.69 -14.44
C SER A 75 -10.51 12.50 -15.50
N ASP A 76 -11.20 13.58 -15.90
CA ASP A 76 -12.16 13.55 -17.02
C ASP A 76 -11.44 13.55 -18.39
N LYS A 77 -10.38 12.74 -18.50
CA LYS A 77 -9.51 12.61 -19.69
C LYS A 77 -9.97 11.46 -20.60
N SER A 78 -9.46 11.45 -21.83
CA SER A 78 -9.71 10.34 -22.75
C SER A 78 -9.06 9.04 -22.26
N PRO A 79 -9.58 7.86 -22.63
CA PRO A 79 -8.99 6.58 -22.22
C PRO A 79 -7.52 6.40 -22.59
N LYS A 80 -7.07 7.01 -23.69
CA LYS A 80 -5.67 6.96 -24.13
C LYS A 80 -4.76 7.76 -23.21
N GLU A 81 -5.19 8.94 -22.79
CA GLU A 81 -4.44 9.78 -21.84
C GLU A 81 -4.40 9.14 -20.45
N GLU A 82 -5.50 8.54 -20.01
CA GLU A 82 -5.55 7.78 -18.76
C GLU A 82 -4.66 6.53 -18.80
N ALA A 83 -4.63 5.83 -19.94
CA ALA A 83 -3.80 4.65 -20.11
C ALA A 83 -2.30 4.94 -19.92
N ALA A 84 -1.84 6.14 -20.28
CA ALA A 84 -0.47 6.58 -20.07
C ALA A 84 -0.09 6.71 -18.58
N GLY A 85 -1.07 6.94 -17.69
CA GLY A 85 -0.88 7.11 -16.25
C GLY A 85 -1.07 5.85 -15.41
N LEU A 86 -1.35 4.69 -16.02
CA LEU A 86 -1.76 3.48 -15.27
C LEU A 86 -0.69 2.95 -14.32
N GLU A 87 0.60 3.04 -14.67
CA GLU A 87 1.68 2.58 -13.78
C GLU A 87 1.72 3.40 -12.48
N HIS A 88 1.44 4.70 -12.53
CA HIS A 88 1.31 5.52 -11.33
C HIS A 88 0.10 5.10 -10.48
N LYS A 89 -1.04 4.81 -11.13
CA LYS A 89 -2.24 4.32 -10.42
C LYS A 89 -2.01 2.96 -9.76
N ILE A 90 -1.23 2.08 -10.40
CA ILE A 90 -0.82 0.77 -9.85
C ILE A 90 0.12 0.97 -8.65
N GLU A 91 1.06 1.91 -8.75
CA GLU A 91 1.91 2.29 -7.62
C GLU A 91 1.09 2.77 -6.42
N GLU A 92 0.13 3.69 -6.64
CA GLU A 92 -0.76 4.17 -5.59
C GLU A 92 -1.54 3.01 -4.92
N LEU A 93 -2.02 2.05 -5.73
CA LEU A 93 -2.70 0.85 -5.23
C LEU A 93 -1.77 0.00 -4.36
N PHE A 94 -0.52 -0.21 -4.76
CA PHE A 94 0.46 -0.95 -3.95
C PHE A 94 0.71 -0.28 -2.59
N TRP A 95 0.97 1.03 -2.58
CA TRP A 95 1.18 1.78 -1.34
C TRP A 95 -0.04 1.69 -0.41
N THR A 96 -1.22 1.96 -0.96
CA THR A 96 -2.47 2.02 -0.20
C THR A 96 -2.85 0.65 0.36
N THR A 97 -2.80 -0.41 -0.45
CA THR A 97 -3.15 -1.76 -0.01
C THR A 97 -2.11 -2.39 0.91
N THR A 98 -0.83 -2.01 0.80
CA THR A 98 0.20 -2.40 1.76
C THR A 98 -0.14 -1.87 3.15
N LEU A 99 -0.44 -0.57 3.25
CA LEU A 99 -0.82 0.08 4.51
C LEU A 99 -2.11 -0.49 5.10
N LEU A 100 -3.09 -0.79 4.25
CA LEU A 100 -4.35 -1.39 4.68
C LEU A 100 -4.17 -2.84 5.15
N SER A 101 -3.34 -3.63 4.46
CA SER A 101 -3.10 -5.04 4.80
C SER A 101 -2.30 -5.22 6.09
N GLY A 102 -1.36 -4.30 6.37
CA GLY A 102 -0.58 -4.26 7.60
C GLY A 102 -1.26 -3.52 8.76
N SER A 103 -2.45 -2.93 8.56
CA SER A 103 -3.07 -2.09 9.58
C SER A 103 -3.38 -2.85 10.89
N GLY A 104 -2.49 -2.68 11.88
CA GLY A 104 -2.60 -3.27 13.21
C GLY A 104 -3.23 -2.33 14.24
N LYS A 105 -3.51 -2.88 15.42
CA LYS A 105 -3.92 -2.11 16.61
C LYS A 105 -2.82 -2.15 17.66
N ARG A 106 -2.45 -0.99 18.22
CA ARG A 106 -1.48 -0.91 19.33
C ARG A 106 -1.91 -1.81 20.50
N GLY A 107 -0.94 -2.50 21.10
CA GLY A 107 -1.18 -3.44 22.19
C GLY A 107 -1.89 -4.74 21.78
N ARG A 108 -2.00 -5.03 20.48
CA ARG A 108 -2.50 -6.31 19.95
C ARG A 108 -1.43 -6.95 19.07
N LYS A 109 -1.45 -8.28 18.98
CA LYS A 109 -0.58 -9.01 18.04
C LYS A 109 -0.84 -8.45 16.64
N PRO A 110 0.21 -8.07 15.87
CA PRO A 110 0.07 -7.74 14.46
C PRO A 110 -0.72 -8.84 13.75
N ARG A 111 -1.64 -8.46 12.86
CA ARG A 111 -2.43 -9.40 12.07
C ARG A 111 -2.60 -8.82 10.69
N LEU A 112 -2.34 -9.63 9.68
CA LEU A 112 -2.78 -9.33 8.33
C LEU A 112 -4.30 -9.53 8.23
N ASP A 113 -5.00 -8.57 7.63
CA ASP A 113 -6.40 -8.79 7.31
C ASP A 113 -6.54 -9.72 6.10
N PHE A 114 -7.23 -10.85 6.29
CA PHE A 114 -7.40 -11.89 5.30
C PHE A 114 -8.00 -11.39 3.97
N PHE A 115 -8.88 -10.40 3.97
CA PHE A 115 -9.47 -9.89 2.73
C PHE A 115 -8.60 -8.81 2.08
N LEU A 116 -8.04 -7.92 2.88
CA LEU A 116 -7.20 -6.83 2.35
C LEU A 116 -5.89 -7.35 1.76
N MET A 117 -5.33 -8.45 2.30
CA MET A 117 -4.19 -9.13 1.67
C MET A 117 -4.49 -9.67 0.26
N HIS A 118 -5.74 -9.98 -0.06
CA HIS A 118 -6.13 -10.39 -1.42
C HIS A 118 -6.07 -9.20 -2.37
N ALA A 119 -6.50 -8.01 -1.92
CA ALA A 119 -6.35 -6.80 -2.72
C ALA A 119 -4.87 -6.52 -3.02
N LEU A 120 -4.00 -6.58 -2.00
CA LEU A 120 -2.55 -6.40 -2.17
C LEU A 120 -1.96 -7.42 -3.16
N SER A 121 -2.26 -8.70 -2.98
CA SER A 121 -1.69 -9.76 -3.82
C SER A 121 -2.26 -9.81 -5.24
N ALA A 122 -3.49 -9.34 -5.46
CA ALA A 122 -4.08 -9.26 -6.79
C ALA A 122 -3.48 -8.12 -7.65
N ILE A 123 -2.97 -7.04 -7.05
CA ILE A 123 -2.32 -5.94 -7.79
C ILE A 123 -1.09 -6.43 -8.57
N LEU A 124 -0.38 -7.43 -8.04
CA LEU A 124 0.79 -8.03 -8.69
C LEU A 124 0.51 -8.54 -10.11
N PHE A 125 -0.75 -8.92 -10.39
CA PHE A 125 -1.14 -9.42 -11.71
C PHE A 125 -1.60 -8.32 -12.67
N ILE A 126 -1.79 -7.08 -12.20
CA ILE A 126 -2.31 -5.99 -13.04
C ILE A 126 -1.31 -5.66 -14.15
N SER A 127 -0.06 -5.31 -13.83
CA SER A 127 0.91 -4.90 -14.87
C SER A 127 1.14 -5.99 -15.94
N PRO A 128 1.28 -7.29 -15.62
CA PRO A 128 1.31 -8.34 -16.63
C PRO A 128 0.04 -8.41 -17.50
N LEU A 129 -1.16 -8.28 -16.91
CA LEU A 129 -2.41 -8.27 -17.67
C LEU A 129 -2.51 -7.08 -18.62
N LEU A 130 -2.06 -5.89 -18.19
CA LEU A 130 -2.06 -4.68 -19.02
C LEU A 130 -1.18 -4.82 -20.28
N LYS A 131 -0.14 -5.66 -20.24
CA LYS A 131 0.71 -5.95 -21.42
C LYS A 131 0.00 -6.81 -22.47
N ILE A 132 -0.99 -7.61 -22.07
CA ILE A 132 -1.72 -8.52 -22.95
C ILE A 132 -2.98 -7.84 -23.50
N ILE A 133 -3.60 -6.94 -22.73
CA ILE A 133 -4.78 -6.21 -23.16
C ILE A 133 -4.41 -5.19 -24.23
N SER A 134 -4.94 -5.33 -25.44
CA SER A 134 -4.61 -4.44 -26.57
C SER A 134 -5.32 -3.08 -26.50
N ASN A 135 -6.51 -3.02 -25.91
CA ASN A 135 -7.35 -1.82 -25.90
C ASN A 135 -7.16 -0.98 -24.64
N ASP A 136 -6.81 0.30 -24.80
CA ASP A 136 -6.58 1.24 -23.69
C ASP A 136 -7.81 1.45 -22.82
N ALA A 137 -9.02 1.50 -23.41
CA ALA A 137 -10.24 1.61 -22.61
C ALA A 137 -10.47 0.38 -21.71
N SER A 138 -10.08 -0.82 -22.16
CA SER A 138 -10.14 -2.04 -21.36
C SER A 138 -9.09 -2.04 -20.25
N LYS A 139 -7.88 -1.55 -20.52
CA LYS A 139 -6.82 -1.39 -19.49
C LYS A 139 -7.28 -0.45 -18.38
N VAL A 140 -7.79 0.73 -18.76
CA VAL A 140 -8.32 1.71 -17.81
C VAL A 140 -9.49 1.13 -17.01
N ARG A 141 -10.40 0.41 -17.67
CA ARG A 141 -11.54 -0.24 -16.98
C ARG A 141 -11.10 -1.28 -15.97
N LEU A 142 -10.07 -2.07 -16.26
CA LEU A 142 -9.53 -3.07 -15.33
C LEU A 142 -9.00 -2.40 -14.05
N VAL A 143 -8.19 -1.35 -14.18
CA VAL A 143 -7.62 -0.65 -13.01
C VAL A 143 -8.72 0.12 -12.26
N LYS A 144 -9.67 0.76 -12.98
CA LYS A 144 -10.86 1.42 -12.40
C LYS A 144 -11.67 0.49 -11.50
N ALA A 145 -11.80 -0.78 -11.87
CA ALA A 145 -12.58 -1.75 -11.10
C ALA A 145 -11.94 -2.13 -9.75
N PHE A 146 -10.62 -1.92 -9.59
CA PHE A 146 -9.87 -2.42 -8.44
C PHE A 146 -10.13 -1.61 -7.15
N LEU A 147 -10.23 -0.28 -7.26
CA LEU A 147 -10.44 0.60 -6.11
C LEU A 147 -11.80 0.35 -5.42
N PRO A 148 -12.96 0.32 -6.13
CA PRO A 148 -14.24 0.02 -5.51
C PRO A 148 -14.27 -1.32 -4.77
N VAL A 149 -13.61 -2.36 -5.32
CA VAL A 149 -13.52 -3.68 -4.66
C VAL A 149 -12.67 -3.61 -3.40
N THR A 150 -11.56 -2.86 -3.44
CA THR A 150 -10.70 -2.64 -2.27
C THR A 150 -11.47 -1.89 -1.17
N LEU A 151 -12.16 -0.79 -1.51
CA LEU A 151 -12.96 -0.03 -0.55
C LEU A 151 -14.14 -0.81 0.00
N MET A 152 -14.79 -1.64 -0.82
CA MET A 152 -15.82 -2.57 -0.35
C MET A 152 -15.28 -3.47 0.76
N PHE A 153 -14.07 -4.04 0.61
CA PHE A 153 -13.46 -4.84 1.68
C PHE A 153 -13.07 -3.99 2.89
N VAL A 154 -12.53 -2.78 2.71
CA VAL A 154 -12.28 -1.87 3.85
C VAL A 154 -13.55 -1.68 4.68
N LEU A 155 -14.69 -1.44 4.04
CA LEU A 155 -15.96 -1.20 4.75
C LEU A 155 -16.55 -2.47 5.38
N VAL A 156 -16.56 -3.60 4.66
CA VAL A 156 -17.02 -4.90 5.18
C VAL A 156 -16.17 -5.37 6.37
N ARG A 157 -14.90 -4.96 6.43
CA ARG A 157 -13.98 -5.26 7.54
C ARG A 157 -14.03 -4.24 8.68
N GLY A 158 -15.02 -3.34 8.68
CA GLY A 158 -15.24 -2.39 9.77
C GLY A 158 -14.42 -1.11 9.66
N ARG A 159 -13.97 -0.76 8.44
CA ARG A 159 -13.19 0.45 8.14
C ARG A 159 -11.90 0.51 8.98
N PRO A 160 -10.99 -0.49 8.84
CA PRO A 160 -9.71 -0.48 9.54
C PRO A 160 -8.95 0.80 9.20
N ARG A 161 -8.28 1.37 10.21
CA ARG A 161 -7.57 2.65 10.09
C ARG A 161 -6.07 2.38 9.96
N ILE A 162 -5.41 3.11 9.07
CA ILE A 162 -3.95 3.08 8.97
C ILE A 162 -3.36 3.76 10.19
N GLY A 163 -2.65 2.99 11.02
CA GLY A 163 -1.89 3.49 12.16
C GLY A 163 -0.48 3.89 11.75
N SER A 164 -0.29 5.09 11.19
CA SER A 164 1.04 5.57 10.76
C SER A 164 2.09 5.47 11.86
N GLY A 165 1.74 5.88 13.08
CA GLY A 165 2.61 5.79 14.25
C GLY A 165 2.91 4.36 14.70
N LEU A 166 2.13 3.36 14.29
CA LEU A 166 2.43 1.94 14.50
C LEU A 166 3.39 1.45 13.40
N ALA A 167 3.07 1.72 12.13
CA ALA A 167 3.91 1.32 10.99
C ALA A 167 5.37 1.83 11.10
N VAL A 168 5.57 3.06 11.60
CA VAL A 168 6.92 3.62 11.79
C VAL A 168 7.62 3.17 13.08
N SER A 169 6.90 2.53 14.01
CA SER A 169 7.45 2.08 15.28
C SER A 169 8.34 0.84 15.15
N PHE A 170 8.21 0.10 14.05
CA PHE A 170 9.00 -1.10 13.83
C PHE A 170 10.41 -0.77 13.33
N THR A 171 11.34 -1.68 13.62
CA THR A 171 12.72 -1.59 13.12
C THR A 171 12.77 -1.66 11.59
N ALA A 172 13.74 -0.94 11.01
CA ALA A 172 14.01 -0.98 9.57
C ALA A 172 14.70 -2.27 9.12
N THR A 173 15.22 -3.06 10.05
CA THR A 173 15.95 -4.30 9.79
C THR A 173 15.37 -5.43 10.66
N PRO A 174 14.12 -5.86 10.40
CA PRO A 174 13.54 -6.96 11.17
C PRO A 174 14.32 -8.25 10.97
N ARG A 175 14.45 -9.04 12.03
CA ARG A 175 15.04 -10.37 12.00
C ARG A 175 13.96 -11.44 12.22
N PRO A 176 14.09 -12.63 11.62
CA PRO A 176 13.23 -13.77 11.93
C PRO A 176 13.29 -14.12 13.43
N PRO A 177 12.20 -14.62 14.01
CA PRO A 177 12.20 -15.13 15.38
C PRO A 177 13.27 -16.21 15.57
N GLY A 178 13.97 -16.19 16.71
CA GLY A 178 14.98 -17.18 17.07
C GLY A 178 16.37 -16.97 16.45
N VAL A 179 16.54 -15.98 15.56
CA VAL A 179 17.87 -15.56 15.11
C VAL A 179 18.41 -14.55 16.12
N SER A 180 19.39 -14.96 16.93
CA SER A 180 20.12 -14.06 17.84
C SER A 180 20.76 -12.92 17.05
N ASP A 181 20.95 -11.76 17.69
CA ASP A 181 21.68 -10.65 17.08
C ASP A 181 23.05 -11.16 16.59
N PRO A 182 23.47 -10.79 15.37
CA PRO A 182 24.72 -11.27 14.81
C PRO A 182 25.85 -10.81 15.72
N THR A 183 26.61 -11.79 16.21
CA THR A 183 27.81 -11.61 17.02
C THR A 183 29.04 -11.72 16.12
N LEU A 184 28.95 -11.31 14.86
CA LEU A 184 30.06 -11.45 13.92
C LEU A 184 31.14 -10.44 14.32
N THR A 185 32.32 -10.95 14.65
CA THR A 185 33.51 -10.12 14.84
C THR A 185 34.03 -9.74 13.45
N PRO A 186 34.08 -8.43 13.08
CA PRO A 186 34.57 -8.04 11.76
C PRO A 186 36.04 -8.42 11.60
N GLY A 187 36.37 -9.09 10.50
CA GLY A 187 37.76 -9.38 10.15
C GLY A 187 38.52 -8.12 9.72
N GLN A 188 39.85 -8.14 9.79
CA GLN A 188 40.68 -7.02 9.33
C GLN A 188 40.44 -6.78 7.83
N GLY A 189 40.06 -5.55 7.47
CA GLY A 189 39.70 -5.18 6.09
C GLY A 189 38.21 -5.28 5.73
N THR A 190 37.34 -5.62 6.68
CA THR A 190 35.88 -5.60 6.47
C THR A 190 35.40 -4.16 6.21
N ILE A 191 34.68 -3.96 5.10
CA ILE A 191 34.02 -2.67 4.81
C ILE A 191 32.62 -2.69 5.45
N GLY A 192 32.39 -1.76 6.39
CA GLY A 192 31.13 -1.64 7.13
C GLY A 192 31.02 -2.58 8.33
N ASP A 193 29.91 -2.47 9.05
CA ASP A 193 29.60 -3.36 10.18
C ASP A 193 28.77 -4.55 9.68
N PRO A 194 29.28 -5.80 9.72
CA PRO A 194 28.55 -7.00 9.28
C PRO A 194 27.29 -7.26 10.12
N ASN A 195 27.22 -6.70 11.33
CA ASN A 195 26.06 -6.85 12.21
C ASN A 195 24.93 -5.87 11.85
N GLN A 196 25.27 -4.75 11.18
CA GLN A 196 24.32 -3.74 10.68
C GLN A 196 24.02 -3.88 9.20
N SER A 197 24.91 -4.50 8.42
CA SER A 197 24.79 -4.66 6.96
C SER A 197 23.94 -5.87 6.59
N TYR A 198 22.73 -5.92 7.13
CA TYR A 198 21.78 -7.03 6.98
C TYR A 198 20.66 -6.66 6.00
N ASN A 199 20.38 -7.54 5.03
CA ASN A 199 19.23 -7.39 4.13
C ASN A 199 18.01 -8.15 4.69
N PRO A 200 17.05 -7.46 5.35
CA PRO A 200 15.87 -8.10 5.92
C PRO A 200 14.98 -8.77 4.87
N CYS A 201 14.85 -8.17 3.67
CA CYS A 201 13.94 -8.66 2.64
C CYS A 201 14.30 -10.08 2.19
N PHE A 202 15.59 -10.39 2.05
CA PHE A 202 16.04 -11.72 1.63
C PHE A 202 15.73 -12.78 2.70
N GLN A 203 15.92 -12.45 3.96
CA GLN A 203 15.69 -13.39 5.07
C GLN A 203 14.21 -13.62 5.32
N ILE A 204 13.38 -12.59 5.16
CA ILE A 204 11.92 -12.71 5.13
C ILE A 204 11.51 -13.71 4.04
N LEU A 205 12.03 -13.54 2.82
CA LEU A 205 11.73 -14.44 1.70
C LEU A 205 12.12 -15.89 2.01
N LEU A 206 13.32 -16.13 2.55
CA LEU A 206 13.75 -17.47 2.93
C LEU A 206 12.88 -18.06 4.04
N SER A 207 12.44 -17.26 5.01
CA SER A 207 11.60 -17.75 6.11
C SER A 207 10.19 -18.15 5.67
N VAL A 208 9.61 -17.46 4.68
CA VAL A 208 8.22 -17.68 4.27
C VAL A 208 8.03 -18.88 3.33
N ILE A 209 9.10 -19.44 2.75
CA ILE A 209 8.96 -20.57 1.80
C ILE A 209 8.34 -21.81 2.44
N HIS A 210 8.46 -21.94 3.77
CA HIS A 210 7.90 -23.04 4.55
C HIS A 210 6.58 -22.66 5.26
N ALA A 211 6.01 -21.48 4.96
CA ALA A 211 4.76 -21.07 5.55
C ALA A 211 3.63 -22.03 5.14
N PRO A 212 2.84 -22.57 6.08
CA PRO A 212 1.76 -23.51 5.76
C PRO A 212 0.60 -22.83 5.03
N ASP A 213 0.45 -21.52 5.21
CA ASP A 213 -0.58 -20.71 4.58
C ASP A 213 -0.07 -20.08 3.26
N PRO A 214 -0.68 -20.40 2.10
CA PRO A 214 -0.26 -19.84 0.82
C PRO A 214 -0.53 -18.33 0.70
N HIS A 215 -1.42 -17.75 1.52
CA HIS A 215 -1.68 -16.31 1.47
C HIS A 215 -0.50 -15.50 1.98
N THR A 216 0.18 -16.01 3.02
CA THR A 216 1.41 -15.43 3.55
C THR A 216 2.48 -15.33 2.46
N LEU A 217 2.73 -16.39 1.70
CA LEU A 217 3.67 -16.37 0.57
C LEU A 217 3.28 -15.32 -0.50
N LYS A 218 1.99 -15.25 -0.85
CA LYS A 218 1.49 -14.27 -1.84
C LYS A 218 1.70 -12.84 -1.39
N VAL A 219 1.47 -12.54 -0.11
CA VAL A 219 1.68 -11.20 0.48
C VAL A 219 3.15 -10.84 0.44
N ILE A 220 4.03 -11.69 0.97
CA ILE A 220 5.47 -11.43 1.00
C ILE A 220 6.03 -11.22 -0.42
N ARG A 221 5.61 -12.04 -1.39
CA ARG A 221 6.01 -11.86 -2.80
C ARG A 221 5.57 -10.50 -3.35
N SER A 222 4.36 -10.06 -3.03
CA SER A 222 3.80 -8.80 -3.51
C SER A 222 4.51 -7.60 -2.88
N LEU A 223 4.84 -7.68 -1.59
CA LEU A 223 5.61 -6.65 -0.89
C LEU A 223 7.06 -6.61 -1.35
N TYR A 224 7.67 -7.76 -1.63
CA TYR A 224 9.00 -7.81 -2.22
C TYR A 224 9.03 -7.16 -3.61
N TYR A 225 8.04 -7.46 -4.46
CA TYR A 225 7.86 -6.78 -5.74
C TYR A 225 7.74 -5.26 -5.56
N ALA A 226 6.84 -4.81 -4.69
CA ALA A 226 6.67 -3.39 -4.42
C ALA A 226 7.98 -2.73 -3.92
N ALA A 227 8.74 -3.42 -3.05
CA ALA A 227 10.01 -2.93 -2.54
C ALA A 227 11.06 -2.73 -3.64
N GLN A 228 11.14 -3.66 -4.60
CA GLN A 228 12.05 -3.54 -5.74
C GLN A 228 11.63 -2.39 -6.68
N HIS A 229 10.33 -2.26 -6.96
CA HIS A 229 9.83 -1.34 -7.97
C HIS A 229 9.60 0.10 -7.48
N TYR A 230 9.20 0.26 -6.21
CA TYR A 230 8.77 1.56 -5.66
C TYR A 230 9.58 1.97 -4.43
N GLY A 231 10.39 1.08 -3.86
CA GLY A 231 11.09 1.37 -2.61
C GLY A 231 12.12 2.49 -2.69
N HIS A 232 12.67 2.76 -3.88
CA HIS A 232 13.63 3.84 -4.08
C HIS A 232 12.97 5.21 -4.29
N ARG A 233 11.64 5.28 -4.41
CA ARG A 233 10.94 6.52 -4.72
C ARG A 233 10.79 7.39 -3.47
N VAL A 234 11.21 8.65 -3.56
CA VAL A 234 10.92 9.63 -2.51
C VAL A 234 9.47 10.04 -2.67
N VAL A 235 8.61 9.56 -1.77
CA VAL A 235 7.19 9.89 -1.85
C VAL A 235 6.90 11.15 -1.04
N SER A 236 6.90 12.32 -1.69
CA SER A 236 6.47 13.57 -1.06
C SER A 236 4.95 13.73 -1.18
N TRP A 237 4.20 13.13 -0.25
CA TRP A 237 2.78 13.45 -0.08
C TRP A 237 2.65 14.80 0.65
N THR A 238 2.84 15.90 -0.06
CA THR A 238 2.51 17.23 0.47
C THR A 238 1.31 17.76 -0.28
N ARG A 239 0.23 18.09 0.43
CA ARG A 239 -0.70 19.10 -0.07
C ARG A 239 0.12 20.39 -0.19
N GLY A 240 -0.25 21.32 -1.06
CA GLY A 240 0.34 22.66 -1.11
C GLY A 240 0.18 23.49 0.18
N ASP A 241 -0.11 22.85 1.32
CA ASP A 241 -0.24 23.41 2.66
C ASP A 241 1.04 23.29 3.52
N GLY A 242 2.13 22.72 2.99
CA GLY A 242 3.44 22.72 3.65
C GLY A 242 3.61 21.71 4.79
N THR A 243 2.74 20.71 4.90
CA THR A 243 2.93 19.59 5.84
C THR A 243 4.11 18.69 5.42
N LYS A 244 4.94 18.24 6.38
CA LYS A 244 6.21 17.54 6.12
C LYS A 244 5.99 16.19 5.39
N PRO A 245 6.88 15.81 4.44
CA PRO A 245 6.72 14.59 3.66
C PRO A 245 6.84 13.31 4.49
N PHE A 246 6.06 12.29 4.11
CA PHE A 246 6.18 10.91 4.59
C PHE A 246 7.42 10.26 3.96
N PRO A 247 8.42 9.75 4.71
CA PRO A 247 9.66 9.30 4.10
C PRO A 247 9.50 7.93 3.40
N GLY A 248 9.38 7.93 2.07
CA GLY A 248 9.21 6.75 1.19
C GLY A 248 10.47 5.90 0.89
N SER A 249 11.49 5.91 1.75
CA SER A 249 12.75 5.17 1.46
C SER A 249 12.57 3.64 1.40
N PRO A 250 13.54 2.86 0.86
CA PRO A 250 13.49 1.39 0.86
C PRO A 250 13.41 0.81 2.29
N ARG A 251 13.91 1.58 3.26
CA ARG A 251 13.82 1.28 4.70
C ARG A 251 12.38 1.32 5.21
N TRP A 252 11.46 2.01 4.54
CA TRP A 252 10.04 2.11 4.92
C TRP A 252 9.25 0.84 4.57
N MET A 253 9.49 0.24 3.40
CA MET A 253 8.87 -1.05 3.09
C MET A 253 9.44 -2.18 3.95
N ALA A 254 10.74 -2.14 4.29
CA ALA A 254 11.31 -3.03 5.29
C ALA A 254 10.66 -2.86 6.69
N ARG A 255 10.21 -1.63 7.05
CA ARG A 255 9.43 -1.36 8.27
C ARG A 255 7.98 -1.81 8.20
N CYS A 256 7.36 -1.88 7.02
CA CYS A 256 6.04 -2.50 6.88
C CYS A 256 6.14 -4.04 6.88
N LEU A 257 7.24 -4.58 6.34
CA LEU A 257 7.52 -6.01 6.34
C LEU A 257 7.80 -6.57 7.74
N SER A 258 8.35 -5.76 8.66
CA SER A 258 8.60 -6.17 10.05
C SER A 258 7.32 -6.43 10.86
N GLU A 259 6.18 -5.84 10.48
CA GLU A 259 4.87 -6.17 11.05
C GLU A 259 4.47 -7.64 10.78
N LEU A 260 5.02 -8.26 9.74
CA LEU A 260 4.64 -9.58 9.26
C LEU A 260 5.45 -10.71 9.88
N LEU A 261 6.69 -10.42 10.31
CA LEU A 261 7.60 -11.43 10.89
C LEU A 261 7.34 -11.73 12.38
N VAL A 262 6.45 -10.98 13.03
CA VAL A 262 6.04 -11.22 14.44
C VAL A 262 4.83 -12.18 14.51
N LEU A 263 4.32 -12.64 13.37
CA LEU A 263 3.21 -13.59 13.28
C LEU A 263 3.69 -15.04 13.36
#